data_AF-A0AAD5Y0Q6-F1
#
_entry.id   AF-A0AAD5Y0Q6-F1
#
_cell.length_a   1.000
_cell.length_b   1.000
_cell.length_c   1.000
_cell.angle_alpha   90.00
_cell.angle_beta   90.00
_cell.angle_gamma   90.00
#
_symmetry.space_group_name_H-M   'P 1'
#
loop_
_entity.id
_entity.type
_entity.pdbx_description
1 polymer ?
#
loop_
_entity_poly.entity_id
_entity_poly.type
_entity_poly.pdbx_seq_one_letter_code
_entity_poly.pdbx_strand_id
1 'polypeptide(L)'
;MLEINSVQEFTNAINQDKLVLIDFSADWCGPCKVMKPVVESLDVEKFIVDVDKQKEIAQSCRITALPTFHFYRNGKKLGEVVGADKNQLLSTLTKLASQPVASSSANGYADLQPFISRQLECLNSDDKHPVSNIFQKEGVLKSDADEQLLITVYFNQPVKVFSLKLTAGKDGPKTIKTFINRTVSFDDVDDNPIDTITLKESDLQPEANPVNLKFVKYQNVFQISIFVQDNQSGEDVTVLDRLVLYGTPIEATKDVK
;
A
#
# COMPACT_ATOMS: atom_id res chain seq x y z
N MET A 1 -10.56 -21.73 -16.70
CA MET A 1 -9.28 -20.99 -16.52
C MET A 1 -9.05 -20.17 -17.77
N LEU A 2 -8.85 -18.86 -17.64
CA LEU A 2 -8.68 -17.97 -18.79
C LEU A 2 -7.20 -17.93 -19.21
N GLU A 3 -6.93 -17.96 -20.51
CA GLU A 3 -5.56 -17.86 -21.06
C GLU A 3 -5.18 -16.39 -21.21
N ILE A 4 -3.98 -16.04 -20.75
CA ILE A 4 -3.39 -14.71 -20.89
C ILE A 4 -2.58 -14.66 -22.18
N ASN A 5 -2.94 -13.74 -23.06
CA ASN A 5 -2.35 -13.61 -24.40
C ASN A 5 -1.53 -12.32 -24.59
N SER A 6 -1.49 -11.44 -23.59
CA SER A 6 -0.70 -10.20 -23.63
C SER A 6 -0.27 -9.72 -22.25
N VAL A 7 0.74 -8.84 -22.21
CA VAL A 7 1.19 -8.17 -20.97
C VAL A 7 0.08 -7.35 -20.33
N GLN A 8 -0.80 -6.73 -21.12
CA GLN A 8 -1.94 -5.98 -20.60
C GLN A 8 -2.95 -6.90 -19.90
N GLU A 9 -3.27 -8.04 -20.50
CA GLU A 9 -4.16 -9.05 -19.88
C GLU A 9 -3.56 -9.59 -18.58
N PHE A 10 -2.25 -9.88 -18.57
CA PHE A 10 -1.54 -10.26 -17.35
C PHE A 10 -1.63 -9.19 -16.27
N THR A 11 -1.36 -7.95 -16.64
CA THR A 11 -1.45 -6.79 -15.73
C THR A 11 -2.86 -6.65 -15.16
N ASN A 12 -3.90 -6.77 -15.98
CA ASN A 12 -5.29 -6.71 -15.54
C ASN A 12 -5.64 -7.88 -14.60
N ALA A 13 -5.16 -9.09 -14.92
CA ALA A 13 -5.39 -10.29 -14.13
C ALA A 13 -4.78 -10.16 -12.72
N ILE A 14 -3.53 -9.73 -12.60
CA ILE A 14 -2.85 -9.67 -11.29
C ILE A 14 -3.29 -8.49 -10.41
N ASN A 15 -3.87 -7.44 -11.01
CA ASN A 15 -4.31 -6.22 -10.30
C ASN A 15 -5.71 -6.33 -9.68
N GLN A 16 -6.35 -7.50 -9.74
CA GLN A 16 -7.65 -7.70 -9.08
C GLN A 16 -7.55 -7.62 -7.55
N ASP A 17 -8.65 -7.20 -6.93
CA ASP A 17 -8.85 -7.12 -5.48
C ASP A 17 -8.93 -8.50 -4.81
N LYS A 18 -9.36 -9.51 -5.57
CA LYS A 18 -9.40 -10.91 -5.17
C LYS A 18 -8.03 -11.57 -5.24
N LEU A 19 -7.87 -12.68 -4.52
CA LEU A 19 -6.71 -13.55 -4.70
C LEU A 19 -6.77 -14.18 -6.10
N VAL A 20 -5.69 -14.06 -6.86
CA VAL A 20 -5.55 -14.60 -8.21
C VAL A 20 -4.41 -15.60 -8.24
N LEU A 21 -4.65 -16.75 -8.86
CA LEU A 21 -3.64 -17.76 -9.17
C LEU A 21 -3.25 -17.66 -10.65
N ILE A 22 -1.95 -17.57 -10.94
CA ILE A 22 -1.41 -17.67 -12.30
C ILE A 22 -0.67 -19.00 -12.42
N ASP A 23 -1.15 -19.87 -13.32
CA ASP A 23 -0.52 -21.14 -13.70
C ASP A 23 0.41 -20.91 -14.90
N PHE A 24 1.72 -20.92 -14.66
CA PHE A 24 2.72 -20.91 -15.72
C PHE A 24 2.97 -22.33 -16.20
N SER A 25 2.67 -22.58 -17.47
CA SER A 25 2.56 -23.91 -18.05
C SER A 25 3.11 -23.96 -19.49
N ALA A 26 3.14 -25.16 -20.08
CA ALA A 26 3.46 -25.40 -21.49
C ALA A 26 2.83 -26.72 -21.98
N ASP A 27 2.54 -26.81 -23.28
CA ASP A 27 1.86 -27.98 -23.86
C ASP A 27 2.67 -29.29 -23.79
N TRP A 28 4.00 -29.18 -23.81
CA TRP A 28 4.92 -30.31 -23.69
C TRP A 28 5.17 -30.73 -22.22
N CYS A 29 4.72 -29.95 -21.25
CA CYS A 29 4.95 -30.20 -19.83
C CYS A 29 4.00 -31.28 -19.29
N GLY A 30 4.51 -32.50 -19.12
CA GLY A 30 3.78 -33.63 -18.51
C GLY A 30 3.22 -33.32 -17.11
N PRO A 31 4.03 -32.84 -16.16
CA PRO A 31 3.56 -32.49 -14.81
C PRO A 31 2.48 -31.39 -14.80
N CYS A 32 2.50 -30.46 -15.76
CA CYS A 32 1.47 -29.43 -15.90
C CYS A 32 0.11 -30.03 -16.24
N LYS A 33 0.07 -31.05 -17.10
CA LYS A 33 -1.17 -31.79 -17.44
C LYS A 33 -1.76 -32.50 -16.23
N VAL A 34 -0.93 -33.01 -15.32
CA VAL A 34 -1.37 -33.63 -14.06
C VAL A 34 -1.98 -32.61 -13.11
N MET A 35 -1.40 -31.40 -13.04
CA MET A 35 -1.89 -30.34 -12.15
C MET A 35 -3.11 -29.59 -12.68
N LYS A 36 -3.34 -29.57 -13.99
CA LYS A 36 -4.48 -28.87 -14.62
C LYS A 36 -5.85 -29.15 -13.95
N PRO A 37 -6.30 -30.41 -13.77
CA PRO A 37 -7.59 -30.68 -13.11
C PRO A 37 -7.61 -30.24 -11.65
N VAL A 38 -6.45 -30.25 -10.96
CA VAL A 38 -6.35 -29.74 -9.58
C VAL A 38 -6.63 -28.24 -9.57
N VAL A 39 -5.93 -27.47 -10.41
CA VAL A 39 -6.10 -26.01 -10.52
C VAL A 39 -7.52 -25.64 -10.95
N GLU A 40 -8.08 -26.36 -11.92
CA GLU A 40 -9.46 -26.16 -12.40
C GLU A 40 -10.51 -26.39 -11.30
N SER A 41 -10.23 -27.26 -10.31
CA SER A 41 -11.14 -27.51 -9.18
C SER A 41 -11.10 -26.45 -8.06
N LEU A 42 -10.09 -25.57 -8.02
CA LEU A 42 -9.93 -24.59 -6.95
C LEU A 42 -10.96 -23.45 -7.04
N ASP A 43 -11.55 -23.06 -5.91
CA ASP A 43 -12.45 -21.91 -5.84
C ASP A 43 -11.67 -20.60 -5.64
N VAL A 44 -10.94 -20.20 -6.68
CA VAL A 44 -10.13 -18.98 -6.75
C VAL A 44 -10.09 -18.49 -8.20
N GLU A 45 -9.98 -17.18 -8.37
CA GLU A 45 -9.77 -16.59 -9.70
C GLU A 45 -8.43 -17.09 -10.27
N LYS A 46 -8.43 -17.57 -11.51
CA LYS A 46 -7.28 -18.31 -12.06
C LYS A 46 -7.10 -18.13 -13.55
N PHE A 47 -5.84 -17.89 -13.91
CA PHE A 47 -5.39 -17.70 -15.28
C PHE A 47 -4.23 -18.63 -15.60
N ILE A 48 -4.05 -18.93 -16.88
CA ILE A 48 -2.92 -19.70 -17.39
C ILE A 48 -2.08 -18.82 -18.32
N VAL A 49 -0.76 -18.96 -18.18
CA VAL A 49 0.25 -18.35 -19.04
C VAL A 49 1.06 -19.47 -19.67
N ASP A 50 0.97 -19.60 -20.99
CA ASP A 50 1.86 -20.46 -21.76
C ASP A 50 3.22 -19.76 -21.92
N VAL A 51 4.27 -20.33 -21.33
CA VAL A 51 5.59 -19.69 -21.28
C VAL A 51 6.29 -19.64 -22.64
N ASP A 52 5.90 -20.50 -23.60
CA ASP A 52 6.45 -20.49 -24.95
C ASP A 52 5.83 -19.37 -25.79
N LYS A 53 4.54 -19.08 -25.58
CA LYS A 53 3.82 -17.99 -26.24
C LYS A 53 4.08 -16.64 -25.58
N GLN A 54 4.19 -16.61 -24.25
CA GLN A 54 4.29 -15.39 -23.44
C GLN A 54 5.66 -15.24 -22.77
N LYS A 55 6.71 -15.30 -23.58
CA LYS A 55 8.12 -15.29 -23.11
C LYS A 55 8.46 -14.06 -22.27
N GLU A 56 7.96 -12.89 -22.63
CA GLU A 56 8.20 -11.65 -21.88
C GLU A 56 7.61 -11.72 -20.46
N ILE A 57 6.39 -12.24 -20.33
CA ILE A 57 5.74 -12.43 -19.03
C ILE A 57 6.52 -13.47 -18.21
N ALA A 58 6.89 -14.60 -18.82
CA ALA A 58 7.65 -15.66 -18.16
C ALA A 58 9.02 -15.18 -17.65
N GLN A 59 9.74 -14.40 -18.46
CA GLN A 59 11.02 -13.77 -18.08
C GLN A 59 10.83 -12.76 -16.94
N SER A 60 9.85 -11.86 -17.07
CA SER A 60 9.56 -10.84 -16.05
C SER A 60 9.15 -11.46 -14.72
N CYS A 61 8.43 -12.58 -14.76
CA CYS A 61 8.03 -13.37 -13.61
C CYS A 61 9.12 -14.32 -13.08
N ARG A 62 10.29 -14.37 -13.75
CA ARG A 62 11.43 -15.24 -13.40
C ARG A 62 11.07 -16.73 -13.34
N ILE A 63 10.26 -17.20 -14.28
CA ILE A 63 9.87 -18.61 -14.35
C ILE A 63 11.08 -19.45 -14.78
N THR A 64 11.48 -20.38 -13.91
CA THR A 64 12.67 -21.24 -14.11
C THR A 64 12.32 -22.73 -14.22
N ALA A 65 11.11 -23.13 -13.83
CA ALA A 65 10.62 -24.50 -13.92
C ALA A 65 9.10 -24.52 -14.16
N LEU A 66 8.59 -25.65 -14.66
CA LEU A 66 7.17 -25.85 -14.93
C LEU A 66 6.61 -27.10 -14.22
N PRO A 67 5.34 -27.06 -13.77
CA PRO A 67 4.52 -25.86 -13.65
C PRO A 67 5.08 -24.93 -12.57
N THR A 68 4.77 -23.64 -12.65
CA THR A 68 4.98 -22.69 -11.54
C THR A 68 3.68 -21.96 -11.30
N PHE A 69 3.25 -21.87 -10.04
CA PHE A 69 2.04 -21.20 -9.64
C PHE A 69 2.40 -19.95 -8.87
N HIS A 70 1.95 -18.79 -9.33
CA HIS A 70 2.09 -17.54 -8.58
C HIS A 70 0.74 -17.12 -8.01
N PHE A 71 0.79 -16.50 -6.83
CA PHE A 71 -0.38 -15.92 -6.19
C PHE A 71 -0.24 -14.41 -6.17
N TYR A 72 -1.26 -13.71 -6.67
CA TYR A 72 -1.31 -12.26 -6.72
C TYR A 72 -2.56 -11.71 -6.03
N ARG A 73 -2.44 -10.49 -5.54
CA ARG A 73 -3.57 -9.64 -5.14
C ARG A 73 -3.11 -8.19 -5.30
N ASN A 74 -3.90 -7.35 -5.95
CA ASN A 74 -3.58 -5.92 -6.15
C ASN A 74 -2.18 -5.69 -6.74
N GLY A 75 -1.81 -6.48 -7.74
CA GLY A 75 -0.53 -6.38 -8.45
C GLY A 75 0.68 -6.92 -7.67
N LYS A 76 0.52 -7.28 -6.40
CA LYS A 76 1.60 -7.82 -5.56
C LYS A 76 1.63 -9.34 -5.61
N LYS A 77 2.80 -9.92 -5.88
CA LYS A 77 3.07 -11.35 -5.72
C LYS A 77 3.11 -11.69 -4.23
N LEU A 78 2.17 -12.50 -3.76
CA LEU A 78 2.04 -12.92 -2.37
C LEU A 78 2.82 -14.20 -2.05
N GLY A 79 3.09 -15.01 -3.08
CA GLY A 79 3.84 -16.26 -2.94
C GLY A 79 3.92 -17.02 -4.27
N GLU A 80 4.63 -18.14 -4.24
CA GLU A 80 4.74 -19.07 -5.35
C GLU A 80 4.85 -20.52 -4.89
N VAL A 81 4.52 -21.42 -5.80
CA VAL A 81 4.77 -22.86 -5.69
C VAL A 81 5.40 -23.31 -7.01
N VAL A 82 6.56 -23.93 -6.93
CA VAL A 82 7.31 -24.39 -8.10
C VAL A 82 7.24 -25.90 -8.16
N GLY A 83 6.87 -26.43 -9.33
CA GLY A 83 6.70 -27.86 -9.57
C GLY A 83 5.29 -28.37 -9.27
N ALA A 84 5.06 -29.63 -9.62
CA ALA A 84 3.77 -30.30 -9.47
C ALA A 84 3.54 -30.81 -8.02
N ASP A 85 3.50 -29.89 -7.06
CA ASP A 85 3.20 -30.19 -5.66
C ASP A 85 1.77 -29.73 -5.28
N LYS A 86 0.84 -30.68 -5.32
CA LYS A 86 -0.57 -30.45 -4.95
C LYS A 86 -0.73 -30.00 -3.50
N ASN A 87 0.02 -30.58 -2.56
CA ASN A 87 -0.17 -30.30 -1.14
C ASN A 87 0.35 -28.90 -0.80
N GLN A 88 1.50 -28.53 -1.36
CA GLN A 88 2.05 -27.20 -1.22
C GLN A 88 1.15 -26.15 -1.87
N LEU A 89 0.59 -26.45 -3.05
CA LEU A 89 -0.36 -25.57 -3.72
C LEU A 89 -1.59 -25.28 -2.84
N LEU A 90 -2.25 -26.32 -2.34
CA LEU A 90 -3.45 -26.20 -1.51
C LEU A 90 -3.17 -25.48 -0.19
N SER A 91 -2.11 -25.87 0.52
CA SER A 91 -1.73 -25.25 1.80
C SER A 91 -1.37 -23.77 1.65
N THR A 92 -0.67 -23.40 0.57
CA THR A 92 -0.35 -22.01 0.25
C THR A 92 -1.62 -21.22 -0.06
N LEU A 93 -2.52 -21.77 -0.88
CA LEU A 93 -3.80 -21.14 -1.19
C LEU A 93 -4.63 -20.89 0.08
N THR A 94 -4.80 -21.91 0.93
CA THR A 94 -5.54 -21.77 2.20
C THR A 94 -4.91 -20.71 3.09
N LYS A 95 -3.58 -20.72 3.24
CA LYS A 95 -2.86 -19.70 4.03
C LYS A 95 -3.11 -18.29 3.52
N LEU A 96 -3.04 -18.07 2.20
CA LEU A 96 -3.23 -16.75 1.59
C LEU A 96 -4.69 -16.30 1.56
N ALA A 97 -5.64 -17.24 1.53
CA ALA A 97 -7.06 -16.97 1.64
C ALA A 97 -7.48 -16.58 3.07
N SER A 98 -6.83 -17.16 4.09
CA SER A 98 -7.11 -16.87 5.52
C SER A 98 -6.35 -15.69 6.09
N GLN A 99 -5.39 -15.10 5.37
CA GLN A 99 -4.70 -13.90 5.83
C GLN A 99 -5.69 -12.71 5.88
N PRO A 100 -5.80 -12.02 7.03
CA PRO A 100 -6.61 -10.80 7.10
C PRO A 100 -6.09 -9.84 6.03
N VAL A 101 -7.00 -9.44 5.15
CA VAL A 101 -6.74 -8.46 4.13
C VAL A 101 -6.39 -7.17 4.87
N ALA A 102 -5.09 -6.89 5.05
CA ALA A 102 -4.66 -5.53 5.37
C ALA A 102 -5.28 -4.68 4.27
N SER A 103 -6.19 -3.78 4.65
CA SER A 103 -6.98 -2.96 3.74
C SER A 103 -6.07 -2.19 2.80
N SER A 104 -5.76 -2.80 1.66
CA SER A 104 -4.96 -2.21 0.60
C SER A 104 -5.85 -1.20 -0.10
N SER A 105 -5.47 0.07 0.01
CA SER A 105 -6.02 1.11 -0.85
C SER A 105 -5.49 0.94 -2.28
N ALA A 106 -6.11 1.68 -3.21
CA ALA A 106 -6.06 1.61 -4.66
C ALA A 106 -4.69 1.49 -5.37
N ASN A 107 -3.55 1.52 -4.66
CA ASN A 107 -2.19 1.46 -5.23
C ASN A 107 -1.35 0.24 -4.75
N GLY A 108 -1.94 -0.79 -4.12
CA GLY A 108 -1.22 -2.05 -3.79
C GLY A 108 -0.25 -1.99 -2.60
N TYR A 109 -0.22 -0.87 -1.88
CA TYR A 109 0.61 -0.66 -0.69
C TYR A 109 -0.16 -1.03 0.59
N ALA A 110 0.54 -1.55 1.60
CA ALA A 110 -0.08 -1.94 2.85
C ALA A 110 -0.38 -0.71 3.70
N ASP A 111 -1.53 -0.70 4.37
CA ASP A 111 -1.85 0.27 5.41
C ASP A 111 -0.83 0.17 6.56
N LEU A 112 -0.15 1.27 6.88
CA LEU A 112 0.85 1.33 7.93
C LEU A 112 0.27 1.55 9.33
N GLN A 113 -1.06 1.70 9.47
CA GLN A 113 -1.75 1.84 10.76
C GLN A 113 -1.29 0.85 11.84
N PRO A 114 -1.07 -0.45 11.56
CA PRO A 114 -0.60 -1.41 12.57
C PRO A 114 0.80 -1.11 13.13
N PHE A 115 1.59 -0.30 12.41
CA PHE A 115 2.96 0.06 12.79
C PHE A 115 3.05 1.45 13.42
N ILE A 116 1.95 2.22 13.46
CA ILE A 116 1.93 3.53 14.10
C ILE A 116 1.92 3.37 15.62
N SER A 117 2.82 4.10 16.30
CA SER A 117 2.86 4.20 17.75
C SER A 117 1.62 4.93 18.27
N ARG A 118 1.20 4.60 19.50
CA ARG A 118 0.12 5.32 20.17
C ARG A 118 0.49 6.75 20.55
N GLN A 119 1.79 7.07 20.54
CA GLN A 119 2.26 8.43 20.72
C GLN A 119 2.01 9.20 19.42
N LEU A 120 1.04 10.09 19.46
CA LEU A 120 0.72 11.03 18.39
C LEU A 120 0.93 12.43 18.94
N GLU A 121 1.56 13.28 18.16
CA GLU A 121 1.78 14.68 18.52
C GLU A 121 1.20 15.56 17.41
N CYS A 122 0.53 16.64 17.81
CA CYS A 122 0.10 17.65 16.87
C CYS A 122 0.20 19.04 17.49
N LEU A 123 0.91 19.94 16.82
CA LEU A 123 0.95 21.35 17.21
C LEU A 123 -0.20 22.10 16.56
N ASN A 124 -0.73 23.09 17.30
CA ASN A 124 -1.89 23.90 16.94
C ASN A 124 -3.19 23.09 16.78
N SER A 125 -3.36 21.98 17.50
CA SER A 125 -4.59 21.18 17.51
C SER A 125 -5.60 21.73 18.53
N ASP A 126 -6.88 21.80 18.16
CA ASP A 126 -7.99 22.07 19.08
C ASP A 126 -8.15 20.91 20.08
N ASP A 127 -8.33 21.24 21.36
CA ASP A 127 -8.42 20.27 22.46
C ASP A 127 -9.63 19.32 22.36
N LYS A 128 -10.73 19.76 21.72
CA LYS A 128 -11.94 18.94 21.51
C LYS A 128 -11.83 18.07 20.25
N HIS A 129 -10.93 18.42 19.35
CA HIS A 129 -10.70 17.77 18.08
C HIS A 129 -9.23 17.33 17.92
N PRO A 130 -8.70 16.45 18.79
CA PRO A 130 -7.30 16.08 18.80
C PRO A 130 -6.88 15.16 17.64
N VAL A 131 -5.58 15.10 17.37
CA VAL A 131 -4.95 14.26 16.34
C VAL A 131 -5.27 12.77 16.45
N SER A 132 -5.66 12.26 17.62
CA SER A 132 -6.08 10.86 17.73
C SER A 132 -7.32 10.53 16.88
N ASN A 133 -8.15 11.52 16.57
CA ASN A 133 -9.42 11.34 15.86
C ASN A 133 -9.22 10.87 14.41
N ILE A 134 -8.19 11.37 13.72
CA ILE A 134 -7.96 11.07 12.28
C ILE A 134 -7.46 9.65 12.02
N PHE A 135 -7.20 8.89 13.09
CA PHE A 135 -6.84 7.47 13.06
C PHE A 135 -7.95 6.57 13.60
N GLN A 136 -9.05 7.14 14.09
CA GLN A 136 -10.23 6.42 14.57
C GLN A 136 -11.29 6.32 13.48
N LYS A 137 -12.40 5.64 13.78
CA LYS A 137 -13.52 5.49 12.84
C LYS A 137 -14.33 6.77 12.67
N GLU A 138 -14.37 7.62 13.69
CA GLU A 138 -15.17 8.83 13.76
C GLU A 138 -14.41 9.94 14.48
N GLY A 139 -14.71 11.18 14.12
CA GLY A 139 -14.05 12.38 14.66
C GLY A 139 -13.24 13.12 13.59
N VAL A 140 -12.76 14.30 13.97
CA VAL A 140 -11.93 15.16 13.12
C VAL A 140 -10.77 15.73 13.93
N LEU A 141 -9.67 16.04 13.25
CA LEU A 141 -8.65 16.97 13.74
C LEU A 141 -9.01 18.37 13.25
N LYS A 142 -8.89 19.37 14.14
CA LYS A 142 -9.01 20.78 13.76
C LYS A 142 -7.83 21.57 14.27
N SER A 143 -7.46 22.61 13.53
CA SER A 143 -6.56 23.62 14.05
C SER A 143 -7.24 24.57 15.05
N ASP A 144 -6.45 25.15 15.96
CA ASP A 144 -6.96 26.00 17.05
C ASP A 144 -6.86 27.50 16.72
N ALA A 145 -5.65 28.00 16.45
CA ALA A 145 -5.41 29.45 16.32
C ALA A 145 -5.46 29.97 14.88
N ASP A 146 -4.99 29.19 13.92
CA ASP A 146 -4.87 29.52 12.49
C ASP A 146 -4.96 28.24 11.65
N GLU A 147 -4.81 28.32 10.33
CA GLU A 147 -4.98 27.19 9.43
C GLU A 147 -3.85 26.16 9.49
N GLN A 148 -2.77 26.45 10.21
CA GLN A 148 -1.58 25.60 10.20
C GLN A 148 -1.71 24.44 11.20
N LEU A 149 -1.24 23.27 10.80
CA LEU A 149 -1.13 22.10 11.67
C LEU A 149 0.23 21.47 11.49
N LEU A 150 0.83 20.98 12.56
CA LEU A 150 2.02 20.13 12.47
C LEU A 150 1.73 18.79 13.10
N ILE A 151 1.47 17.78 12.26
CA ILE A 151 1.09 16.42 12.68
C ILE A 151 2.36 15.56 12.68
N THR A 152 2.72 14.97 13.81
CA THR A 152 3.86 14.04 13.92
C THR A 152 3.39 12.63 14.27
N VAL A 153 3.79 11.69 13.43
CA VAL A 153 3.47 10.25 13.54
C VAL A 153 4.75 9.47 13.75
N TYR A 154 4.76 8.63 14.78
CA TYR A 154 5.88 7.74 15.10
C TYR A 154 5.54 6.31 14.72
N PHE A 155 6.52 5.54 14.26
CA PHE A 155 6.38 4.12 13.96
C PHE A 155 7.09 3.26 15.02
N ASN A 156 6.52 2.10 15.34
CA ASN A 156 7.08 1.13 16.30
C ASN A 156 8.26 0.33 15.72
N GLN A 157 8.49 0.42 14.42
CA GLN A 157 9.60 -0.15 13.68
C GLN A 157 9.86 0.69 12.43
N PRO A 158 11.05 0.63 11.82
CA PRO A 158 11.29 1.38 10.60
C PRO A 158 10.41 0.88 9.46
N VAL A 159 9.87 1.82 8.68
CA VAL A 159 9.02 1.55 7.53
C VAL A 159 9.52 2.26 6.28
N LYS A 160 9.09 1.77 5.12
CA LYS A 160 9.10 2.52 3.87
C LYS A 160 7.73 3.15 3.68
N VAL A 161 7.67 4.45 3.41
CA VAL A 161 6.42 5.15 3.11
C VAL A 161 6.36 5.44 1.62
N PHE A 162 5.29 5.03 0.96
CA PHE A 162 5.14 5.13 -0.48
C PHE A 162 4.13 6.20 -0.88
N SER A 163 3.04 6.29 -0.14
CA SER A 163 1.98 7.26 -0.37
C SER A 163 1.26 7.60 0.93
N LEU A 164 0.56 8.71 0.92
CA LEU A 164 -0.35 9.10 1.98
C LEU A 164 -1.72 9.42 1.40
N LYS A 165 -2.76 9.25 2.20
CA LYS A 165 -4.12 9.67 1.88
C LYS A 165 -4.65 10.53 3.00
N LEU A 166 -5.08 11.72 2.65
CA LEU A 166 -5.80 12.64 3.51
C LEU A 166 -7.26 12.65 3.06
N THR A 167 -8.18 12.62 4.00
CA THR A 167 -9.61 12.81 3.72
C THR A 167 -10.09 14.00 4.50
N ALA A 168 -10.72 14.95 3.81
CA ALA A 168 -11.20 16.20 4.39
C ALA A 168 -12.31 16.81 3.52
N GLY A 169 -13.13 17.65 4.14
CA GLY A 169 -14.07 18.53 3.44
C GLY A 169 -13.40 19.75 2.79
N LYS A 170 -14.22 20.78 2.53
CA LYS A 170 -13.79 22.06 1.90
C LYS A 170 -12.73 22.84 2.68
N ASP A 171 -12.60 22.60 3.98
CA ASP A 171 -11.61 23.25 4.86
C ASP A 171 -10.38 22.35 5.07
N GLY A 172 -10.19 21.38 4.18
CA GLY A 172 -9.07 20.44 4.22
C GLY A 172 -7.75 21.04 3.76
N PRO A 173 -6.63 20.32 3.99
CA PRO A 173 -5.30 20.80 3.64
C PRO A 173 -5.11 20.99 2.14
N LYS A 174 -4.43 22.06 1.73
CA LYS A 174 -4.07 22.35 0.34
C LYS A 174 -2.59 22.20 0.11
N THR A 175 -1.75 22.89 0.86
CA THR A 175 -0.30 22.76 0.76
C THR A 175 0.24 22.04 1.97
N ILE A 176 0.91 20.91 1.76
CA ILE A 176 1.58 20.17 2.82
C ILE A 176 3.08 20.06 2.58
N LYS A 177 3.87 20.13 3.65
CA LYS A 177 5.30 19.81 3.67
C LYS A 177 5.54 18.60 4.56
N THR A 178 6.49 17.77 4.18
CA THR A 178 6.79 16.53 4.92
C THR A 178 8.25 16.48 5.36
N PHE A 179 8.46 15.89 6.54
CA PHE A 179 9.77 15.70 7.15
C PHE A 179 9.83 14.30 7.74
N ILE A 180 11.04 13.72 7.81
CA ILE A 180 11.23 12.40 8.42
C ILE A 180 12.41 12.42 9.38
N ASN A 181 12.34 11.60 10.43
CA ASN A 181 13.46 11.29 11.34
C ASN A 181 14.11 12.49 12.06
N ARG A 182 13.41 13.63 12.16
CA ARG A 182 13.81 14.77 13.00
C ARG A 182 12.58 15.46 13.60
N THR A 183 12.74 16.06 14.76
CA THR A 183 11.70 16.92 15.34
C THR A 183 11.61 18.20 14.52
N VAL A 184 10.40 18.71 14.33
CA VAL A 184 10.12 19.92 13.55
C VAL A 184 9.21 20.80 14.40
N SER A 185 9.48 22.09 14.42
CA SER A 185 8.59 23.13 14.95
C SER A 185 8.14 24.06 13.81
N PHE A 186 7.24 25.01 14.09
CA PHE A 186 6.81 25.99 13.09
C PHE A 186 7.96 26.86 12.55
N ASP A 187 9.03 27.06 13.33
CA ASP A 187 10.21 27.80 12.87
C ASP A 187 11.07 27.00 11.88
N ASP A 188 10.94 25.67 11.87
CA ASP A 188 11.76 24.75 11.06
C ASP A 188 11.10 24.34 9.73
N VAL A 189 9.84 24.74 9.47
CA VAL A 189 9.04 24.21 8.35
C VAL A 189 9.53 24.61 6.96
N ASP A 190 10.43 25.59 6.88
CA ASP A 190 11.08 25.99 5.63
C ASP A 190 12.49 25.42 5.48
N ASP A 191 13.06 24.82 6.53
CA ASP A 191 14.37 24.19 6.47
C ASP A 191 14.28 22.83 5.77
N ASN A 192 14.56 22.77 4.47
CA ASN A 192 14.78 21.52 3.73
C ASN A 192 13.68 20.45 3.90
N PRO A 193 12.40 20.73 3.55
CA PRO A 193 11.36 19.70 3.52
C PRO A 193 11.70 18.58 2.54
N ILE A 194 11.30 17.34 2.86
CA ILE A 194 11.53 16.17 2.00
C ILE A 194 10.67 16.26 0.73
N ASP A 195 9.39 16.59 0.91
CA ASP A 195 8.47 16.93 -0.16
C ASP A 195 7.56 18.10 0.25
N THR A 196 7.23 18.92 -0.75
CA THR A 196 6.15 19.91 -0.71
C THR A 196 5.11 19.48 -1.75
N ILE A 197 3.86 19.31 -1.32
CA ILE A 197 2.78 18.75 -2.12
C ILE A 197 1.59 19.73 -2.08
N THR A 198 1.04 20.02 -3.26
CA THR A 198 -0.21 20.76 -3.40
C THR A 198 -1.34 19.79 -3.75
N LEU A 199 -2.30 19.67 -2.86
CA LEU A 199 -3.49 18.83 -2.94
C LEU A 199 -4.63 19.61 -3.58
N LYS A 200 -5.47 18.92 -4.35
CA LYS A 200 -6.76 19.41 -4.83
C LYS A 200 -7.87 18.85 -3.95
N GLU A 201 -9.03 19.51 -3.95
CA GLU A 201 -10.24 18.97 -3.30
C GLU A 201 -10.57 17.53 -3.74
N SER A 202 -10.31 17.19 -5.01
CA SER A 202 -10.48 15.82 -5.54
C SER A 202 -9.57 14.79 -4.88
N ASP A 203 -8.40 15.20 -4.39
CA ASP A 203 -7.43 14.31 -3.74
C ASP A 203 -7.82 14.01 -2.28
N LEU A 204 -8.71 14.84 -1.70
CA LEU A 204 -9.20 14.74 -0.33
C LEU A 204 -10.50 13.91 -0.21
N GLN A 205 -11.05 13.42 -1.32
CA GLN A 205 -12.29 12.64 -1.29
C GLN A 205 -12.07 11.22 -0.74
N PRO A 206 -13.06 10.62 -0.08
CA PRO A 206 -12.96 9.26 0.47
C PRO A 206 -12.59 8.18 -0.56
N GLU A 207 -12.95 8.36 -1.82
CA GLU A 207 -12.67 7.48 -2.96
C GLU A 207 -11.37 7.82 -3.69
N ALA A 208 -10.71 8.93 -3.36
CA ALA A 208 -9.49 9.38 -4.04
C ALA A 208 -8.34 8.38 -3.87
N ASN A 209 -7.47 8.32 -4.88
CA ASN A 209 -6.24 7.54 -4.80
C ASN A 209 -5.25 8.20 -3.82
N PRO A 210 -4.43 7.43 -3.09
CA PRO A 210 -3.36 8.00 -2.28
C PRO A 210 -2.37 8.82 -3.10
N VAL A 211 -1.89 9.92 -2.53
CA VAL A 211 -0.86 10.78 -3.13
C VAL A 211 0.50 10.13 -2.96
N ASN A 212 1.17 9.87 -4.08
CA ASN A 212 2.49 9.25 -4.08
C ASN A 212 3.55 10.21 -3.55
N LEU A 213 4.34 9.73 -2.59
CA LEU A 213 5.53 10.41 -2.11
C LEU A 213 6.74 10.02 -2.96
N LYS A 214 7.83 10.81 -2.92
CA LYS A 214 9.10 10.42 -3.55
C LYS A 214 9.74 9.27 -2.81
N PHE A 215 9.24 8.04 -2.96
CA PHE A 215 9.58 6.87 -2.14
C PHE A 215 11.08 6.65 -1.92
N VAL A 216 11.93 7.02 -2.89
CA VAL A 216 13.40 6.99 -2.80
C VAL A 216 13.96 7.76 -1.59
N LYS A 217 13.21 8.73 -1.06
CA LYS A 217 13.55 9.50 0.15
C LYS A 217 12.99 8.89 1.43
N TYR A 218 11.96 8.06 1.35
CA TYR A 218 11.23 7.50 2.50
C TYR A 218 11.54 6.00 2.67
N GLN A 219 12.82 5.64 2.65
CA GLN A 219 13.25 4.24 2.70
C GLN A 219 13.47 3.69 4.11
N ASN A 220 13.63 4.56 5.10
CA ASN A 220 13.91 4.19 6.49
C ASN A 220 13.30 5.21 7.44
N VAL A 221 11.98 5.16 7.62
CA VAL A 221 11.19 6.15 8.35
C VAL A 221 10.82 5.61 9.73
N PHE A 222 11.25 6.29 10.79
CA PHE A 222 10.84 6.05 12.17
C PHE A 222 9.79 7.06 12.65
N GLN A 223 9.85 8.28 12.11
CA GLN A 223 8.82 9.28 12.31
C GLN A 223 8.64 10.09 11.03
N ILE A 224 7.40 10.54 10.81
CA ILE A 224 7.04 11.46 9.74
C ILE A 224 6.26 12.63 10.34
N SER A 225 6.68 13.85 10.04
CA SER A 225 5.95 15.07 10.37
C SER A 225 5.34 15.64 9.08
N ILE A 226 4.06 15.99 9.14
CA ILE A 226 3.26 16.57 8.07
C ILE A 226 2.83 17.95 8.53
N PHE A 227 3.43 18.98 7.94
CA PHE A 227 3.03 20.36 8.13
C PHE A 227 1.96 20.72 7.11
N VAL A 228 0.79 21.17 7.58
CA VAL A 228 -0.22 21.81 6.76
C VAL A 228 0.04 23.32 6.79
N GLN A 229 0.31 23.90 5.62
CA GLN A 229 0.61 25.32 5.48
C GLN A 229 -0.64 26.17 5.24
N ASP A 230 -1.57 25.66 4.42
CA ASP A 230 -2.82 26.33 4.05
C ASP A 230 -3.91 25.29 3.74
N ASN A 231 -5.16 25.75 3.66
CA ASN A 231 -6.33 24.93 3.34
C ASN A 231 -6.98 25.30 1.99
N GLN A 232 -7.94 24.49 1.56
CA GLN A 232 -8.59 24.65 0.25
C GLN A 232 -9.49 25.90 0.20
N SER A 233 -10.19 26.21 1.28
CA SER A 233 -11.16 27.30 1.36
C SER A 233 -10.51 28.69 1.57
N GLY A 234 -9.30 28.73 2.12
CA GLY A 234 -8.63 29.96 2.56
C GLY A 234 -9.18 30.53 3.88
N GLU A 235 -9.91 29.72 4.64
CA GLU A 235 -10.44 30.09 5.96
C GLU A 235 -9.36 29.90 7.05
N ASP A 236 -9.58 30.48 8.23
CA ASP A 236 -8.61 30.46 9.33
C ASP A 236 -8.47 29.09 10.02
N VAL A 237 -9.26 28.08 9.65
CA VAL A 237 -9.28 26.77 10.32
C VAL A 237 -9.15 25.65 9.31
N THR A 238 -8.18 24.76 9.55
CA THR A 238 -8.06 23.50 8.80
C THR A 238 -8.78 22.37 9.53
N VAL A 239 -9.55 21.58 8.79
CA VAL A 239 -10.22 20.38 9.29
C VAL A 239 -9.76 19.15 8.51
N LEU A 240 -9.36 18.10 9.23
CA LEU A 240 -8.94 16.82 8.65
C LEU A 240 -9.76 15.68 9.25
N ASP A 241 -10.39 14.87 8.40
CA ASP A 241 -11.20 13.73 8.83
C ASP A 241 -10.33 12.48 9.03
N ARG A 242 -9.37 12.24 8.14
CA ARG A 242 -8.58 11.01 8.15
C ARG A 242 -7.17 11.18 7.58
N LEU A 243 -6.21 10.48 8.17
CA LEU A 243 -4.87 10.28 7.63
C LEU A 243 -4.56 8.79 7.54
N VAL A 244 -4.18 8.33 6.36
CA VAL A 244 -3.68 6.96 6.15
C VAL A 244 -2.32 7.02 5.46
N LEU A 245 -1.34 6.32 6.02
CA LEU A 245 -0.01 6.18 5.44
C LEU A 245 0.10 4.78 4.85
N TYR A 246 0.58 4.67 3.62
CA TYR A 246 0.76 3.39 2.95
C TYR A 246 2.23 3.12 2.66
N GLY A 247 2.62 1.85 2.81
CA GLY A 247 4.02 1.50 2.81
C GLY A 247 4.28 0.02 3.03
N THR A 248 5.49 -0.26 3.52
CA THR A 248 5.88 -1.59 4.01
C THR A 248 6.76 -1.47 5.24
N PRO A 249 6.63 -2.38 6.22
CA PRO A 249 7.64 -2.51 7.27
C PRO A 249 8.98 -2.92 6.66
N ILE A 250 10.07 -2.43 7.24
CA ILE A 250 11.40 -2.99 6.97
C ILE A 250 11.53 -4.24 7.84
N GLU A 251 11.72 -5.39 7.21
CA GLU A 251 12.05 -6.62 7.94
C GLU A 251 13.41 -6.43 8.61
N ALA A 252 13.47 -6.64 9.93
CA ALA A 252 14.74 -6.83 10.60
C ALA A 252 15.39 -8.06 9.95
N THR A 253 16.60 -7.91 9.41
CA THR A 253 17.42 -9.05 9.00
C THR A 253 17.49 -10.01 10.17
N LYS A 254 16.87 -11.19 10.02
CA LYS A 254 17.18 -12.31 10.90
C LYS A 254 18.64 -12.62 10.64
N ASP A 255 19.51 -12.27 11.58
CA ASP A 255 20.85 -12.83 11.63
C ASP A 255 20.70 -14.35 11.63
N VAL A 256 20.97 -14.95 10.48
CA VAL A 256 21.09 -16.39 10.35
C VAL A 256 22.38 -16.76 11.07
N LYS A 257 22.25 -17.15 12.34
CA LYS A 257 23.29 -17.88 13.06
C LYS A 257 23.42 -19.29 12.53
#